data_AF-A0A7H8KC54-F1
#
_entry.id   AF-A0A7H8KC54-F1
#
_cell.length_a   1.000
_cell.length_b   1.000
_cell.length_c   1.000
_cell.angle_alpha   90.00
_cell.angle_beta   90.00
_cell.angle_gamma   90.00
#
_symmetry.space_group_name_H-M   'P 1'
#
loop_
_entity.id
_entity.type
_entity.pdbx_description
1 polymer ?
#
loop_
_entity_poly.entity_id
_entity_poly.type
_entity_poly.pdbx_seq_one_letter_code
_entity_poly.pdbx_strand_id
1 'polypeptide(L)'
;MTEHPSLALHHLLLRLDGHFPDDLVSEARTWLAEGLVREVAEAVVFTALTGDVALTAEDVVVLSETLSSSGADTAALAEVRRTDGPPLPMYALAPADPTALAEQRLPAILDLTSGYVGPGAPDPVDTAIVATMPALTGVEALWRSWRYPTDGTPPRRVYLVHRPDGALPSAAARLQAVLREAGESTPLVQVFDDETALPAQHRIALDCAALLWTPRPPAPVRFAESPGFAPDQPRLDGPGRDRVLTRLASGVPLLTTATFLDDALDRTRTGTVPTDLRTDGEWIWSDMVTYYLDRHRLAPGPTFLAHLRACGPHPPQVGPAALHRARAALWATTTGRRETARRP
;
A
#
# COMPACT_ATOMS: atom_id res chain seq x y z
N MET A 1 6.18 27.24 -2.39
CA MET A 1 6.05 26.83 -3.81
C MET A 1 4.64 26.32 -3.96
N THR A 2 3.78 27.05 -4.66
CA THR A 2 2.42 26.61 -4.96
C THR A 2 2.50 25.36 -5.84
N GLU A 3 1.80 24.30 -5.45
CA GLU A 3 1.70 23.08 -6.23
C GLU A 3 1.14 23.39 -7.63
N HIS A 4 1.63 22.72 -8.68
CA HIS A 4 1.10 22.95 -10.03
C HIS A 4 -0.38 22.52 -10.07
N PRO A 5 -1.31 23.30 -10.66
CA PRO A 5 -2.76 23.02 -10.60
C PRO A 5 -3.13 21.59 -11.03
N SER A 6 -2.42 21.06 -12.02
CA SER A 6 -2.61 19.67 -12.49
C SER A 6 -2.30 18.62 -11.41
N LEU A 7 -1.28 18.83 -10.58
CA LEU A 7 -0.93 17.90 -9.49
C LEU A 7 -1.93 18.00 -8.33
N ALA A 8 -2.35 19.22 -7.97
CA ALA A 8 -3.38 19.43 -6.94
C ALA A 8 -4.71 18.77 -7.31
N LEU A 9 -5.15 18.92 -8.57
CA LEU A 9 -6.33 18.25 -9.09
C LEU A 9 -6.18 16.73 -9.15
N HIS A 10 -4.97 16.21 -9.40
CA HIS A 10 -4.71 14.78 -9.36
C HIS A 10 -4.90 14.22 -7.96
N HIS A 11 -4.37 14.88 -6.94
CA HIS A 11 -4.59 14.50 -5.54
C HIS A 11 -6.06 14.60 -5.12
N LEU A 12 -6.78 15.62 -5.61
CA LEU A 12 -8.22 15.73 -5.45
C LEU A 12 -8.94 14.52 -6.09
N LEU A 13 -8.61 14.13 -7.32
CA LEU A 13 -9.24 12.97 -7.98
C LEU A 13 -8.93 11.65 -7.24
N LEU A 14 -7.76 11.52 -6.61
CA LEU A 14 -7.48 10.38 -5.73
C LEU A 14 -8.47 10.34 -4.55
N ARG A 15 -8.76 11.49 -3.91
CA ARG A 15 -9.70 11.57 -2.79
C ARG A 15 -11.14 11.29 -3.19
N LEU A 16 -11.56 11.74 -4.37
CA LEU A 16 -12.92 11.55 -4.89
C LEU A 16 -13.19 10.14 -5.43
N ASP A 17 -12.16 9.33 -5.64
CA ASP A 17 -12.30 7.96 -6.13
C ASP A 17 -13.14 7.11 -5.17
N GLY A 18 -14.19 6.47 -5.71
CA GLY A 18 -15.17 5.72 -4.93
C GLY A 18 -16.33 6.54 -4.36
N HIS A 19 -16.26 7.87 -4.46
CA HIS A 19 -17.38 8.79 -4.15
C HIS A 19 -18.02 9.36 -5.42
N PHE A 20 -17.24 9.45 -6.49
CA PHE A 20 -17.68 9.93 -7.79
C PHE A 20 -17.86 8.76 -8.77
N PRO A 21 -18.68 8.92 -9.83
CA PRO A 21 -18.79 7.93 -10.90
C PRO A 21 -17.43 7.58 -11.53
N ASP A 22 -17.18 6.29 -11.72
CA ASP A 22 -15.88 5.79 -12.19
C ASP A 22 -15.50 6.28 -13.59
N ASP A 23 -16.49 6.41 -14.47
CA ASP A 23 -16.36 6.92 -15.83
C ASP A 23 -15.89 8.38 -15.82
N LEU A 24 -16.53 9.21 -15.00
CA LEU A 24 -16.15 10.61 -14.81
C LEU A 24 -14.72 10.73 -14.27
N VAL A 25 -14.36 9.97 -13.22
CA VAL A 25 -13.00 10.02 -12.66
C VAL A 25 -11.98 9.51 -13.69
N SER A 26 -12.34 8.48 -14.46
CA SER A 26 -11.48 7.94 -15.52
C SER A 26 -11.24 8.93 -16.67
N GLU A 27 -12.28 9.67 -17.05
CA GLU A 27 -12.23 10.71 -18.09
C GLU A 27 -11.49 11.97 -17.59
N ALA A 28 -11.78 12.43 -16.38
CA ALA A 28 -11.11 13.57 -15.76
C ALA A 28 -9.58 13.40 -15.68
N ARG A 29 -9.08 12.18 -15.43
CA ARG A 29 -7.63 11.91 -15.48
C ARG A 29 -7.04 12.06 -16.88
N THR A 30 -7.82 11.78 -17.92
CA THR A 30 -7.42 11.98 -19.32
C THR A 30 -7.34 13.47 -19.64
N TRP A 31 -8.39 14.23 -19.34
CA TRP A 31 -8.41 15.70 -19.45
C TRP A 31 -7.27 16.37 -18.68
N LEU A 32 -6.99 15.90 -17.48
CA LEU A 32 -5.92 16.43 -16.65
C LEU A 32 -4.53 16.27 -17.27
N ALA A 33 -4.28 15.16 -17.97
CA ALA A 33 -3.04 14.94 -18.70
C ALA A 33 -2.94 15.77 -20.00
N GLU A 34 -4.08 16.16 -20.57
CA GLU A 34 -4.18 17.08 -21.71
C GLU A 34 -4.08 18.56 -21.31
N GLY A 35 -4.03 18.85 -20.01
CA GLY A 35 -3.96 20.21 -19.47
C GLY A 35 -5.31 20.92 -19.35
N LEU A 36 -6.41 20.19 -19.53
CA LEU A 36 -7.79 20.67 -19.42
C LEU A 36 -8.22 20.77 -17.94
N VAL A 37 -7.48 21.57 -17.17
CA VAL A 37 -7.67 21.70 -15.71
C VAL A 37 -9.00 22.36 -15.33
N ARG A 38 -9.53 23.23 -16.20
CA ARG A 38 -10.80 23.91 -15.98
C ARG A 38 -11.96 22.93 -16.13
N GLU A 39 -11.95 22.14 -17.18
CA GLU A 39 -12.96 21.13 -17.49
C GLU A 39 -13.06 20.10 -16.35
N VAL A 40 -11.90 19.67 -15.81
CA VAL A 40 -11.86 18.81 -14.62
C VAL A 40 -12.52 19.49 -13.42
N ALA A 41 -12.18 20.75 -13.13
CA ALA A 41 -12.75 21.46 -11.99
C ALA A 41 -14.27 21.68 -12.14
N GLU A 42 -14.74 22.10 -13.31
CA GLU A 42 -16.16 22.28 -13.61
C GLU A 42 -16.93 20.96 -13.47
N ALA A 43 -16.39 19.87 -14.02
CA ALA A 43 -16.99 18.54 -13.91
C ALA A 43 -17.08 18.08 -12.45
N VAL A 44 -16.04 18.29 -11.65
CA VAL A 44 -16.05 17.95 -10.22
C VAL A 44 -17.13 18.74 -9.47
N VAL A 45 -17.21 20.05 -9.68
CA VAL A 45 -18.22 20.91 -9.02
C VAL A 45 -19.63 20.49 -9.43
N PHE A 46 -19.86 20.27 -10.71
CA PHE A 46 -21.15 19.82 -11.22
C PHE A 46 -21.59 18.49 -10.60
N THR A 47 -20.69 17.51 -10.54
CA THR A 47 -20.98 16.20 -9.95
C THR A 47 -21.15 16.28 -8.43
N ALA A 48 -20.40 17.12 -7.73
CA ALA A 48 -20.59 17.36 -6.29
C ALA A 48 -22.01 17.89 -5.99
N LEU A 49 -22.48 18.85 -6.80
CA LEU A 49 -23.82 19.45 -6.64
C LEU A 49 -24.94 18.49 -7.01
N THR A 50 -24.81 17.80 -8.15
CA THR A 50 -25.87 16.91 -8.66
C THR A 50 -25.94 15.58 -7.93
N GLY A 51 -24.79 15.06 -7.47
CA GLY A 51 -24.67 13.84 -6.70
C GLY A 51 -24.75 14.04 -5.18
N ASP A 52 -24.89 15.28 -4.71
CA ASP A 52 -24.94 15.63 -3.29
C ASP A 52 -23.71 15.13 -2.48
N VAL A 53 -22.54 15.13 -3.15
CA VAL A 53 -21.28 14.65 -2.59
C VAL A 53 -20.58 15.79 -1.86
N ALA A 54 -20.29 15.58 -0.58
CA ALA A 54 -19.61 16.57 0.23
C ALA A 54 -18.11 16.67 -0.13
N LEU A 55 -17.60 17.90 -0.17
CA LEU A 55 -16.18 18.20 -0.41
C LEU A 55 -15.52 18.73 0.87
N THR A 56 -14.21 18.47 1.01
CA THR A 56 -13.44 19.04 2.12
C THR A 56 -13.12 20.51 1.89
N ALA A 57 -12.67 21.21 2.93
CA ALA A 57 -12.18 22.58 2.79
C ALA A 57 -11.00 22.67 1.80
N GLU A 58 -10.10 21.68 1.81
CA GLU A 58 -8.96 21.59 0.90
C GLU A 58 -9.42 21.43 -0.56
N ASP A 59 -10.38 20.54 -0.83
CA ASP A 59 -10.90 20.31 -2.18
C ASP A 59 -11.47 21.60 -2.77
N VAL A 60 -12.22 22.37 -1.96
CA VAL A 60 -12.82 23.61 -2.44
C VAL A 60 -11.79 24.71 -2.68
N VAL A 61 -10.69 24.75 -1.91
CA VAL A 61 -9.58 25.67 -2.20
C VAL A 61 -8.97 25.35 -3.57
N VAL A 62 -8.65 24.08 -3.83
CA VAL A 62 -8.08 23.63 -5.12
C VAL A 62 -9.00 23.98 -6.29
N LEU A 63 -10.31 23.71 -6.16
CA LEU A 63 -11.30 24.02 -7.19
C LEU A 63 -11.45 25.54 -7.39
N SER A 64 -11.51 26.32 -6.30
CA SER A 64 -11.64 27.77 -6.36
C SER A 64 -10.45 28.44 -7.04
N GLU A 65 -9.23 28.04 -6.67
CA GLU A 65 -8.00 28.55 -7.28
C GLU A 65 -7.93 28.19 -8.77
N THR A 66 -8.25 26.94 -9.11
CA THR A 66 -8.26 26.48 -10.51
C THR A 66 -9.26 27.27 -11.34
N LEU A 67 -10.53 27.35 -10.91
CA LEU A 67 -11.59 28.06 -11.63
C LEU A 67 -11.25 29.55 -11.77
N SER A 68 -10.84 30.21 -10.69
CA SER A 68 -10.49 31.63 -10.71
C SER A 68 -9.32 31.93 -11.66
N SER A 69 -8.28 31.09 -11.66
CA SER A 69 -7.12 31.25 -12.56
C SER A 69 -7.47 31.06 -14.03
N SER A 70 -8.53 30.29 -14.32
CA SER A 70 -9.06 30.06 -15.67
C SER A 70 -10.17 31.05 -16.09
N GLY A 71 -10.51 32.02 -15.22
CA GLY A 71 -11.57 33.00 -15.48
C GLY A 71 -13.00 32.45 -15.37
N ALA A 72 -13.18 31.28 -14.75
CA ALA A 72 -14.47 30.66 -14.51
C ALA A 72 -15.14 31.19 -13.23
N ASP A 73 -16.47 31.11 -13.17
CA ASP A 73 -17.24 31.50 -11.98
C ASP A 73 -17.09 30.47 -10.85
N THR A 74 -16.94 30.97 -9.63
CA THR A 74 -16.81 30.15 -8.41
C THR A 74 -18.06 30.16 -7.53
N ALA A 75 -19.11 30.93 -7.90
CA ALA A 75 -20.32 31.06 -7.08
C ALA A 75 -20.96 29.71 -6.75
N ALA A 76 -20.92 28.75 -7.67
CA ALA A 76 -21.45 27.40 -7.47
C ALA A 76 -20.77 26.62 -6.33
N LEU A 77 -19.51 26.94 -5.98
CA LEU A 77 -18.79 26.31 -4.86
C LEU A 77 -19.37 26.67 -3.48
N ALA A 78 -20.15 27.75 -3.39
CA ALA A 78 -20.83 28.13 -2.14
C ALA A 78 -21.96 27.15 -1.79
N GLU A 79 -22.58 26.53 -2.80
CA GLU A 79 -23.69 25.60 -2.64
C GLU A 79 -23.23 24.15 -2.39
N VAL A 80 -21.94 23.86 -2.58
CA VAL A 80 -21.39 22.52 -2.37
C VAL A 80 -21.35 22.19 -0.88
N ARG A 81 -21.95 21.05 -0.51
CA ARG A 81 -21.91 20.50 0.85
C ARG A 81 -20.46 20.32 1.33
N ARG A 82 -20.20 20.68 2.59
CA ARG A 82 -18.88 20.54 3.22
C ARG A 82 -18.81 19.36 4.17
N THR A 83 -17.63 18.76 4.27
CA THR A 83 -17.31 17.74 5.28
C THR A 83 -15.89 17.94 5.80
N ASP A 84 -15.61 17.48 7.02
CA ASP A 84 -14.25 17.44 7.57
C ASP A 84 -13.41 16.31 6.96
N GLY A 85 -14.07 15.32 6.36
CA GLY A 85 -13.47 14.24 5.57
C GLY A 85 -14.56 13.36 4.98
N PRO A 86 -14.39 12.84 3.75
CA PRO A 86 -15.39 11.93 3.19
C PRO A 86 -15.47 10.64 4.02
N PRO A 87 -16.67 10.08 4.25
CA PRO A 87 -16.78 8.76 4.86
C PRO A 87 -16.08 7.72 3.98
N LEU A 88 -15.67 6.58 4.53
CA LEU A 88 -15.17 5.51 3.68
C LEU A 88 -16.29 5.02 2.74
N PRO A 89 -15.98 4.83 1.44
CA PRO A 89 -16.96 4.31 0.50
C PRO A 89 -17.37 2.88 0.87
N MET A 90 -18.63 2.53 0.64
CA MET A 90 -19.21 1.23 1.01
C MET A 90 -18.94 0.16 -0.06
N TYR A 91 -17.70 -0.32 -0.12
CA TYR A 91 -17.32 -1.50 -0.90
C TYR A 91 -16.35 -2.38 -0.13
N ALA A 92 -16.35 -3.67 -0.44
CA ALA A 92 -15.28 -4.57 -0.02
C ALA A 92 -14.11 -4.52 -1.00
N LEU A 93 -12.92 -4.93 -0.55
CA LEU A 93 -11.70 -4.99 -1.35
C LEU A 93 -11.13 -6.41 -1.32
N ALA A 94 -10.56 -6.85 -2.45
CA ALA A 94 -9.88 -8.13 -2.54
C ALA A 94 -8.77 -8.09 -3.61
N PRO A 95 -7.75 -8.97 -3.53
CA PRO A 95 -6.61 -8.94 -4.45
C PRO A 95 -6.88 -9.62 -5.80
N ALA A 96 -8.03 -10.27 -5.96
CA ALA A 96 -8.41 -11.06 -7.13
C ALA A 96 -9.87 -10.83 -7.49
N ASP A 97 -10.27 -11.28 -8.67
CA ASP A 97 -11.62 -11.11 -9.21
C ASP A 97 -12.63 -12.07 -8.55
N PRO A 98 -13.96 -11.87 -8.77
CA PRO A 98 -15.00 -12.69 -8.14
C PRO A 98 -14.91 -14.18 -8.47
N THR A 99 -14.47 -14.53 -9.68
CA THR A 99 -14.33 -15.92 -10.13
C THR A 99 -13.25 -16.62 -9.31
N ALA A 100 -12.09 -15.97 -9.19
CA ALA A 100 -10.97 -16.48 -8.40
C ALA A 100 -11.33 -16.69 -6.92
N LEU A 101 -12.06 -15.76 -6.32
CA LEU A 101 -12.49 -15.86 -4.92
C LEU A 101 -13.56 -16.95 -4.70
N ALA A 102 -14.38 -17.22 -5.71
CA ALA A 102 -15.37 -18.30 -5.68
C ALA A 102 -14.68 -19.67 -5.83
N GLU A 103 -13.63 -19.76 -6.63
CA GLU A 103 -12.83 -20.97 -6.82
C GLU A 103 -12.01 -21.32 -5.58
N GLN A 104 -11.39 -20.33 -4.95
CA GLN A 104 -10.49 -20.54 -3.82
C GLN A 104 -10.51 -19.39 -2.83
N ARG A 105 -10.45 -19.72 -1.53
CA ARG A 105 -10.20 -18.71 -0.50
C ARG A 105 -8.76 -18.24 -0.57
N LEU A 106 -8.57 -17.04 -1.11
CA LEU A 106 -7.27 -16.39 -1.26
C LEU A 106 -6.91 -15.56 -0.02
N PRO A 107 -5.60 -15.42 0.31
CA PRO A 107 -5.13 -14.39 1.25
C PRO A 107 -5.56 -12.99 0.80
N ALA A 108 -5.69 -12.05 1.73
CA ALA A 108 -6.01 -10.65 1.41
C ALA A 108 -4.89 -9.94 0.64
N ILE A 109 -3.65 -10.40 0.78
CA ILE A 109 -2.46 -9.84 0.14
C ILE A 109 -1.78 -10.95 -0.67
N LEU A 110 -1.52 -10.67 -1.96
CA LEU A 110 -0.81 -11.58 -2.86
C LEU A 110 0.49 -10.94 -3.38
N ASP A 111 1.52 -11.73 -3.57
CA ASP A 111 2.67 -11.38 -4.39
C ASP A 111 2.67 -12.25 -5.65
N LEU A 112 2.35 -11.64 -6.80
CA LEU A 112 2.28 -12.32 -8.09
C LEU A 112 3.57 -12.14 -8.91
N THR A 113 4.58 -11.45 -8.35
CA THR A 113 5.86 -11.20 -9.04
C THR A 113 6.75 -12.44 -9.16
N SER A 114 6.41 -13.53 -8.46
CA SER A 114 7.16 -14.79 -8.46
C SER A 114 6.56 -15.88 -9.38
N GLY A 115 5.74 -15.51 -10.37
CA GLY A 115 5.19 -16.47 -11.35
C GLY A 115 4.09 -17.37 -10.80
N TYR A 116 3.22 -16.82 -9.94
CA TYR A 116 2.06 -17.54 -9.39
C TYR A 116 1.12 -18.03 -10.51
N VAL A 117 0.72 -19.30 -10.41
CA VAL A 117 -0.27 -19.93 -11.30
C VAL A 117 -1.42 -20.44 -10.44
N GLY A 118 -2.63 -19.94 -10.67
CA GLY A 118 -3.82 -20.31 -9.89
C GLY A 118 -4.91 -19.23 -9.92
N PRO A 119 -5.99 -19.39 -9.15
CA PRO A 119 -7.06 -18.39 -9.03
C PRO A 119 -6.49 -17.03 -8.65
N GLY A 120 -6.81 -16.01 -9.46
CA GLY A 120 -6.31 -14.65 -9.26
C GLY A 120 -4.92 -14.40 -9.85
N ALA A 121 -4.36 -15.32 -10.64
CA ALA A 121 -3.18 -15.04 -11.46
C ALA A 121 -3.41 -13.84 -12.41
N PRO A 122 -2.34 -13.22 -12.93
CA PRO A 122 -2.48 -12.13 -13.91
C PRO A 122 -3.20 -12.60 -15.18
N ASP A 123 -4.15 -11.80 -15.65
CA ASP A 123 -4.86 -12.04 -16.90
C ASP A 123 -4.26 -11.19 -18.06
N PRO A 124 -4.82 -11.22 -19.29
CA PRO A 124 -4.30 -10.41 -20.39
C PRO A 124 -4.27 -8.90 -20.14
N VAL A 125 -5.24 -8.36 -19.39
CA VAL A 125 -5.30 -6.93 -19.05
C VAL A 125 -4.19 -6.58 -18.07
N ASP A 126 -3.96 -7.43 -17.05
CA ASP A 126 -2.82 -7.28 -16.13
C ASP A 126 -1.49 -7.38 -16.86
N THR A 127 -1.39 -8.31 -17.81
CA THR A 127 -0.18 -8.52 -18.60
C THR A 127 0.15 -7.29 -19.43
N ALA A 128 -0.85 -6.63 -20.02
CA ALA A 128 -0.66 -5.42 -20.82
C ALA A 128 -0.09 -4.25 -20.00
N ILE A 129 -0.65 -4.00 -18.82
CA ILE A 129 -0.15 -2.93 -17.94
C ILE A 129 1.23 -3.26 -17.36
N VAL A 130 1.47 -4.51 -16.94
CA VAL A 130 2.77 -4.97 -16.45
C VAL A 130 3.87 -4.80 -17.50
N ALA A 131 3.58 -5.13 -18.77
CA ALA A 131 4.53 -4.98 -19.88
C ALA A 131 4.94 -3.51 -20.13
N THR A 132 4.12 -2.54 -19.70
CA THR A 132 4.40 -1.11 -19.84
C THR A 132 5.34 -0.58 -18.76
N MET A 133 5.39 -1.23 -17.59
CA MET A 133 6.13 -0.72 -16.42
C MET A 133 7.62 -0.44 -16.69
N PRO A 134 8.40 -1.31 -17.37
CA PRO A 134 9.82 -1.04 -17.62
C PRO A 134 10.08 0.20 -18.49
N ALA A 135 9.09 0.66 -19.26
CA ALA A 135 9.21 1.84 -20.11
C ALA A 135 8.84 3.15 -19.38
N LEU A 136 8.32 3.07 -18.15
CA LEU A 136 7.98 4.24 -17.34
C LEU A 136 9.09 4.51 -16.32
N THR A 137 9.83 5.59 -16.54
CA THR A 137 10.86 6.03 -15.59
C THR A 137 10.23 6.40 -14.24
N GLY A 138 10.85 5.93 -13.15
CA GLY A 138 10.48 6.29 -11.78
C GLY A 138 9.34 5.47 -11.18
N VAL A 139 8.78 4.49 -11.89
CA VAL A 139 7.78 3.57 -11.29
C VAL A 139 8.51 2.53 -10.44
N GLU A 140 8.11 2.42 -9.17
CA GLU A 140 8.71 1.48 -8.22
C GLU A 140 7.85 0.23 -8.01
N ALA A 141 6.55 0.31 -8.26
CA ALA A 141 5.65 -0.81 -8.05
C ALA A 141 4.27 -0.60 -8.72
N LEU A 142 3.64 -1.74 -9.03
CA LEU A 142 2.27 -1.84 -9.55
C LEU A 142 1.53 -2.92 -8.77
N TRP A 143 0.33 -2.58 -8.32
CA TRP A 143 -0.61 -3.48 -7.67
C TRP A 143 -1.95 -3.50 -8.37
N ARG A 144 -2.69 -4.59 -8.17
CA ARG A 144 -4.10 -4.75 -8.53
C ARG A 144 -4.91 -5.03 -7.27
N SER A 145 -6.02 -4.32 -7.12
CA SER A 145 -7.09 -4.64 -6.19
C SER A 145 -8.43 -4.64 -6.93
N TRP A 146 -9.44 -5.24 -6.34
CA TRP A 146 -10.80 -5.30 -6.85
C TRP A 146 -11.74 -4.68 -5.83
N ARG A 147 -12.54 -3.70 -6.26
CA ARG A 147 -13.63 -3.10 -5.48
C ARG A 147 -14.90 -3.89 -5.71
N TYR A 148 -15.60 -4.22 -4.63
CA TYR A 148 -16.87 -4.94 -4.60
C TYR A 148 -17.95 -4.06 -3.98
N PRO A 149 -18.65 -3.26 -4.78
CA PRO A 149 -19.75 -2.43 -4.30
C PRO A 149 -20.83 -3.26 -3.60
N THR A 150 -21.39 -2.75 -2.52
CA THR A 150 -22.47 -3.42 -1.78
C THR A 150 -23.86 -3.20 -2.40
N ASP A 151 -23.97 -2.32 -3.39
CA ASP A 151 -25.20 -1.88 -4.04
C ASP A 151 -25.59 -2.71 -5.29
N GLY A 152 -24.85 -3.78 -5.56
CA GLY A 152 -25.07 -4.65 -6.72
C GLY A 152 -24.38 -4.19 -8.00
N THR A 153 -23.67 -3.06 -7.98
CA THR A 153 -22.80 -2.65 -9.08
C THR A 153 -21.71 -3.71 -9.30
N PRO A 154 -21.38 -4.08 -10.55
CA PRO A 154 -20.39 -5.12 -10.79
C PRO A 154 -19.02 -4.76 -10.21
N PRO A 155 -18.26 -5.75 -9.71
CA PRO A 155 -16.91 -5.51 -9.20
C PRO A 155 -16.01 -4.83 -10.23
N ARG A 156 -15.14 -3.93 -9.75
CA ARG A 156 -14.25 -3.12 -10.59
C ARG A 156 -12.81 -3.35 -10.21
N ARG A 157 -11.96 -3.51 -11.22
CA ARG A 157 -10.52 -3.61 -11.06
C ARG A 157 -9.93 -2.22 -10.85
N VAL A 158 -9.01 -2.10 -9.90
CA VAL A 158 -8.26 -0.88 -9.59
C VAL A 158 -6.78 -1.20 -9.59
N TYR A 159 -6.01 -0.39 -10.30
CA TYR A 159 -4.55 -0.44 -10.27
C TYR A 159 -4.01 0.66 -9.38
N LEU A 160 -3.05 0.32 -8.52
CA LEU A 160 -2.29 1.29 -7.75
C LEU A 160 -0.85 1.27 -8.25
N VAL A 161 -0.25 2.44 -8.41
CA VAL A 161 1.08 2.61 -9.00
C VAL A 161 1.87 3.57 -8.12
N HIS A 162 2.96 3.07 -7.54
CA HIS A 162 3.87 3.90 -6.76
C HIS A 162 4.94 4.48 -7.66
N ARG A 163 5.02 5.81 -7.66
CA ARG A 163 5.97 6.60 -8.43
C ARG A 163 6.37 7.84 -7.61
N PRO A 164 7.48 7.81 -6.87
CA PRO A 164 7.89 8.93 -6.01
C PRO A 164 8.22 10.21 -6.81
N ASP A 165 8.65 10.07 -8.07
CA ASP A 165 9.13 11.19 -8.87
C ASP A 165 8.18 11.56 -10.03
N GLY A 166 7.40 12.63 -9.81
CA GLY A 166 6.85 13.56 -10.81
C GLY A 166 5.89 13.00 -11.89
N ALA A 167 5.17 13.90 -12.57
CA ALA A 167 4.27 13.61 -13.70
C ALA A 167 3.22 12.51 -13.43
N LEU A 168 2.67 12.48 -12.21
CA LEU A 168 1.60 11.55 -11.81
C LEU A 168 0.37 11.59 -12.75
N PRO A 169 -0.14 12.78 -13.16
CA PRO A 169 -1.31 12.85 -14.04
C PRO A 169 -1.06 12.19 -15.41
N SER A 170 0.08 12.52 -16.03
CA SER A 170 0.46 11.96 -17.34
C SER A 170 0.72 10.45 -17.28
N ALA A 171 1.28 9.95 -16.16
CA ALA A 171 1.44 8.52 -15.95
C ALA A 171 0.09 7.81 -15.83
N ALA A 172 -0.84 8.38 -15.07
CA ALA A 172 -2.18 7.82 -14.89
C ALA A 172 -2.89 7.69 -16.24
N ALA A 173 -2.94 8.78 -17.03
CA ALA A 173 -3.59 8.78 -18.34
C ALA A 173 -2.95 7.79 -19.32
N ARG A 174 -1.61 7.72 -19.37
CA ARG A 174 -0.90 6.77 -20.23
C ARG A 174 -1.25 5.31 -19.88
N LEU A 175 -1.31 4.99 -18.59
CA LEU A 175 -1.67 3.64 -18.13
C LEU A 175 -3.14 3.32 -18.39
N GLN A 176 -4.04 4.30 -18.24
CA GLN A 176 -5.44 4.15 -18.63
C GLN A 176 -5.61 3.86 -20.12
N ALA A 177 -4.81 4.52 -20.99
CA ALA A 177 -4.83 4.24 -22.42
C ALA A 177 -4.45 2.79 -22.74
N VAL A 178 -3.38 2.27 -22.12
CA VAL A 178 -2.96 0.87 -22.26
C VAL A 178 -4.06 -0.10 -21.83
N LEU A 179 -4.73 0.19 -20.71
CA LEU A 179 -5.83 -0.65 -20.22
C LEU A 179 -7.04 -0.65 -21.16
N ARG A 180 -7.39 0.51 -21.75
CA ARG A 180 -8.46 0.60 -22.77
C ARG A 180 -8.14 -0.23 -24.00
N GLU A 181 -6.90 -0.16 -24.49
CA GLU A 181 -6.45 -0.99 -25.62
C GLU A 181 -6.51 -2.49 -25.28
N ALA A 182 -6.31 -2.86 -24.01
CA ALA A 182 -6.43 -4.23 -23.52
C ALA A 182 -7.87 -4.68 -23.25
N GLY A 183 -8.87 -3.80 -23.41
CA GLY A 183 -10.30 -4.11 -23.26
C GLY A 183 -10.96 -3.62 -21.97
N GLU A 184 -10.25 -2.90 -21.09
CA GLU A 184 -10.83 -2.29 -19.89
C GLU A 184 -11.53 -0.97 -20.26
N SER A 185 -12.86 -0.94 -20.19
CA SER A 185 -13.66 0.20 -20.67
C SER A 185 -13.56 1.41 -19.76
N THR A 186 -13.47 1.18 -18.43
CA THR A 186 -13.42 2.26 -17.43
C THR A 186 -12.20 2.04 -16.54
N PRO A 187 -10.97 2.31 -17.03
CA PRO A 187 -9.76 1.99 -16.30
C PRO A 187 -9.62 2.89 -15.07
N LEU A 188 -9.35 2.25 -13.93
CA LEU A 188 -9.11 2.91 -12.64
C LEU A 188 -7.64 2.74 -12.27
N VAL A 189 -6.86 3.80 -12.43
CA VAL A 189 -5.42 3.82 -12.16
C VAL A 189 -5.11 4.93 -11.18
N GLN A 190 -4.64 4.56 -9.99
CA GLN A 190 -4.22 5.45 -8.93
C GLN A 190 -2.69 5.53 -8.92
N VAL A 191 -2.16 6.66 -9.38
CA VAL A 191 -0.71 6.91 -9.34
C VAL A 191 -0.42 7.81 -8.15
N PHE A 192 0.50 7.42 -7.28
CA PHE A 192 0.85 8.14 -6.07
C PHE A 192 2.36 8.16 -5.83
N ASP A 193 2.82 9.19 -5.13
CA ASP A 193 4.23 9.43 -4.79
C ASP A 193 4.57 8.98 -3.37
N ASP A 194 3.67 9.22 -2.41
CA ASP A 194 3.81 8.84 -1.01
C ASP A 194 2.58 8.05 -0.52
N GLU A 195 2.83 6.86 0.04
CA GLU A 195 1.79 6.02 0.65
C GLU A 195 1.14 6.72 1.85
N THR A 196 1.84 7.60 2.58
CA THR A 196 1.27 8.28 3.76
C THR A 196 0.30 9.39 3.40
N ALA A 197 0.47 9.98 2.20
CA ALA A 197 -0.43 10.98 1.65
C ALA A 197 -1.64 10.37 0.93
N LEU A 198 -1.65 9.04 0.69
CA LEU A 198 -2.77 8.37 0.04
C LEU A 198 -4.06 8.48 0.88
N PRO A 199 -5.19 8.78 0.22
CA PRO A 199 -6.51 8.65 0.83
C PRO A 199 -6.72 7.27 1.47
N ALA A 200 -7.46 7.23 2.58
CA ALA A 200 -7.61 6.02 3.39
C ALA A 200 -8.11 4.82 2.59
N GLN A 201 -9.04 5.04 1.65
CA GLN A 201 -9.55 3.98 0.77
C GLN A 201 -8.47 3.32 -0.09
N HIS A 202 -7.48 4.09 -0.57
CA HIS A 202 -6.39 3.57 -1.39
C HIS A 202 -5.33 2.85 -0.55
N ARG A 203 -5.08 3.31 0.68
CA ARG A 203 -4.23 2.58 1.63
C ARG A 203 -4.82 1.21 1.99
N ILE A 204 -6.13 1.16 2.24
CA ILE A 204 -6.85 -0.11 2.46
C ILE A 204 -6.80 -0.98 1.20
N ALA A 205 -6.90 -0.38 0.00
CA ALA A 205 -6.75 -1.11 -1.26
C ALA A 205 -5.37 -1.75 -1.40
N LEU A 206 -4.28 -1.07 -1.03
CA LEU A 206 -2.93 -1.65 -0.99
C LEU A 206 -2.84 -2.84 -0.02
N ASP A 207 -3.47 -2.73 1.16
CA ASP A 207 -3.55 -3.81 2.15
C ASP A 207 -4.44 -4.98 1.71
N CYS A 208 -5.19 -4.84 0.61
CA CYS A 208 -6.05 -5.84 -0.01
C CYS A 208 -5.70 -6.05 -1.50
N ALA A 209 -4.41 -5.98 -1.85
CA ALA A 209 -3.95 -6.04 -3.23
C ALA A 209 -3.04 -7.22 -3.57
N ALA A 210 -2.96 -7.49 -4.87
CA ALA A 210 -1.93 -8.31 -5.49
C ALA A 210 -0.82 -7.43 -6.05
N LEU A 211 0.43 -7.64 -5.63
CA LEU A 211 1.61 -7.02 -6.26
C LEU A 211 1.86 -7.69 -7.61
N LEU A 212 1.79 -6.92 -8.69
CA LEU A 212 1.96 -7.41 -10.06
C LEU A 212 3.36 -7.17 -10.61
N TRP A 213 3.97 -6.03 -10.25
CA TRP A 213 5.28 -5.66 -10.78
C TRP A 213 6.05 -4.77 -9.80
N THR A 214 7.37 -4.92 -9.81
CA THR A 214 8.36 -4.04 -9.17
C THR A 214 9.70 -4.28 -9.87
N PRO A 215 10.61 -3.29 -10.00
CA PRO A 215 11.83 -3.47 -10.79
C PRO A 215 12.82 -4.43 -10.13
N ARG A 216 12.67 -4.71 -8.83
CA ARG A 216 13.53 -5.66 -8.11
C ARG A 216 13.01 -7.08 -8.26
N PRO A 217 13.88 -8.06 -8.60
CA PRO A 217 13.47 -9.45 -8.68
C PRO A 217 12.87 -9.91 -7.33
N PRO A 218 11.93 -10.86 -7.35
CA PRO A 218 11.39 -11.42 -6.12
C PRO A 218 12.52 -12.06 -5.31
N ALA A 219 12.76 -11.53 -4.12
CA ALA A 219 13.65 -12.12 -3.13
C ALA A 219 12.80 -12.66 -1.98
N PRO A 220 13.08 -13.88 -1.48
CA PRO A 220 12.30 -14.45 -0.40
C PRO A 220 12.52 -13.64 0.88
N VAL A 221 11.42 -13.20 1.50
CA VAL A 221 11.44 -12.58 2.83
C VAL A 221 11.75 -13.66 3.87
N ARG A 222 12.74 -13.40 4.73
CA ARG A 222 13.22 -14.34 5.73
C ARG A 222 12.67 -14.00 7.10
N PHE A 223 12.44 -15.02 7.93
CA PHE A 223 12.01 -14.82 9.31
C PHE A 223 13.20 -15.05 10.24
N ALA A 224 13.46 -14.09 11.13
CA ALA A 224 14.41 -14.28 12.21
C ALA A 224 13.86 -15.34 13.17
N GLU A 225 14.73 -16.26 13.57
CA GLU A 225 14.40 -17.26 14.58
C GLU A 225 14.07 -16.57 15.91
N SER A 226 13.13 -17.17 16.66
CA SER A 226 12.89 -16.73 18.03
C SER A 226 14.15 -16.92 18.88
N PRO A 227 14.42 -16.05 19.87
CA PRO A 227 15.58 -16.21 20.74
C PRO A 227 15.62 -17.61 21.38
N GLY A 228 16.76 -18.29 21.26
CA GLY A 228 17.01 -19.52 22.00
C GLY A 228 17.26 -19.22 23.48
N PHE A 229 16.76 -20.08 24.37
CA PHE A 229 16.92 -19.93 25.82
C PHE A 229 17.82 -21.01 26.44
N ALA A 230 18.57 -21.75 25.61
CA ALA A 230 19.51 -22.74 26.10
C ALA A 230 20.61 -22.07 26.94
N PRO A 231 21.14 -22.74 27.98
CA PRO A 231 22.17 -22.16 28.85
C PRO A 231 23.43 -21.69 28.09
N ASP A 232 23.77 -22.38 27.01
CA ASP A 232 24.92 -22.11 26.12
C ASP A 232 24.60 -21.13 24.98
N GLN A 233 23.42 -20.49 24.98
CA GLN A 233 23.08 -19.52 23.95
C GLN A 233 24.13 -18.39 23.93
N PRO A 234 24.72 -18.09 22.76
CA PRO A 234 25.74 -17.05 22.63
C PRO A 234 25.28 -15.70 23.16
N ARG A 235 26.20 -14.98 23.81
CA ARG A 235 25.96 -13.62 24.31
C ARG A 235 26.68 -12.58 23.45
N LEU A 236 26.08 -11.41 23.33
CA LEU A 236 26.66 -10.27 22.62
C LEU A 236 26.80 -9.08 23.57
N ASP A 237 28.02 -8.55 23.63
CA ASP A 237 28.39 -7.48 24.56
C ASP A 237 29.08 -6.31 23.86
N GLY A 238 29.18 -5.20 24.59
CA GLY A 238 29.94 -4.01 24.20
C GLY A 238 29.39 -3.31 22.94
N PRO A 239 30.25 -2.57 22.21
CA PRO A 239 29.82 -1.76 21.06
C PRO A 239 29.14 -2.56 19.95
N GLY A 240 29.46 -3.85 19.82
CA GLY A 240 28.80 -4.74 18.86
C GLY A 240 27.33 -4.98 19.19
N ARG A 241 26.98 -5.08 20.48
CA ARG A 241 25.61 -5.20 20.96
C ARG A 241 24.81 -3.93 20.67
N ASP A 242 25.36 -2.76 21.01
CA ASP A 242 24.64 -1.49 20.92
C ASP A 242 24.32 -1.13 19.46
N ARG A 243 25.23 -1.47 18.53
CA ARG A 243 24.96 -1.37 17.08
C ARG A 243 23.81 -2.27 16.63
N VAL A 244 23.77 -3.51 17.10
CA VAL A 244 22.70 -4.46 16.76
C VAL A 244 21.36 -4.01 17.36
N LEU A 245 21.34 -3.51 18.59
CA LEU A 245 20.12 -2.95 19.21
C LEU A 245 19.59 -1.76 18.41
N THR A 246 20.48 -0.83 18.02
CA THR A 246 20.11 0.30 17.17
C THR A 246 19.52 -0.17 15.85
N ARG A 247 20.12 -1.20 15.24
CA ARG A 247 19.64 -1.77 13.98
C ARG A 247 18.26 -2.42 14.13
N LEU A 248 18.04 -3.22 15.17
CA LEU A 248 16.73 -3.83 15.45
C LEU A 248 15.64 -2.77 15.66
N ALA A 249 15.95 -1.72 16.41
CA ALA A 249 15.04 -0.61 16.67
C ALA A 249 14.76 0.27 15.44
N SER A 250 15.63 0.24 14.42
CA SER A 250 15.44 0.97 13.16
C SER A 250 14.51 0.25 12.16
N GLY A 251 14.09 -0.98 12.44
CA GLY A 251 13.16 -1.70 11.58
C GLY A 251 11.79 -1.02 11.49
N VAL A 252 11.20 -1.06 10.30
CA VAL A 252 9.86 -0.53 10.03
C VAL A 252 8.83 -1.46 10.69
N PRO A 253 7.87 -0.94 11.48
CA PRO A 253 6.79 -1.76 12.05
C PRO A 253 5.97 -2.44 10.94
N LEU A 254 5.86 -3.76 11.03
CA LEU A 254 5.08 -4.59 10.10
C LEU A 254 3.74 -5.00 10.71
N LEU A 255 3.74 -5.35 11.99
CA LEU A 255 2.56 -5.69 12.78
C LEU A 255 2.75 -5.12 14.18
N THR A 256 1.81 -4.27 14.61
CA THR A 256 1.76 -3.77 15.98
C THR A 256 0.64 -4.48 16.73
N THR A 257 0.90 -4.91 17.95
CA THR A 257 0.00 -5.72 18.77
C THR A 257 -0.06 -5.17 20.19
N ALA A 258 -1.22 -5.29 20.85
CA ALA A 258 -1.33 -5.00 22.28
C ALA A 258 -0.87 -6.18 23.16
N THR A 259 -0.31 -7.23 22.56
CA THR A 259 0.05 -8.46 23.24
C THR A 259 1.46 -8.37 23.78
N PHE A 260 1.63 -8.78 25.04
CA PHE A 260 2.93 -8.95 25.68
C PHE A 260 3.01 -10.34 26.28
N LEU A 261 4.21 -10.91 26.27
CA LEU A 261 4.50 -12.21 26.87
C LEU A 261 5.28 -12.04 28.18
N ASP A 262 5.28 -13.10 28.98
CA ASP A 262 6.14 -13.21 30.15
C ASP A 262 7.59 -13.45 29.73
N ASP A 263 8.53 -12.96 30.53
CA ASP A 263 9.95 -13.20 30.31
C ASP A 263 10.30 -14.66 30.67
N ALA A 264 10.81 -15.39 29.68
CA ALA A 264 11.14 -16.80 29.81
C ALA A 264 12.37 -17.06 30.70
N LEU A 265 13.27 -16.09 30.83
CA LEU A 265 14.48 -16.17 31.65
C LEU A 265 14.29 -15.56 33.04
N ASP A 266 13.38 -14.59 33.18
CA ASP A 266 13.01 -13.98 34.45
C ASP A 266 11.50 -14.07 34.69
N ARG A 267 11.05 -15.20 35.25
CA ARG A 267 9.63 -15.52 35.46
C ARG A 267 8.91 -14.55 36.41
N THR A 268 9.63 -13.64 37.07
CA THR A 268 9.02 -12.58 37.89
C THR A 268 8.48 -11.42 37.04
N ARG A 269 8.88 -11.33 35.76
CA ARG A 269 8.47 -10.29 34.82
C ARG A 269 7.37 -10.82 33.90
N THR A 270 6.14 -10.51 34.25
CA THR A 270 4.95 -10.91 33.49
C THR A 270 4.47 -9.80 32.56
N GLY A 271 4.09 -10.15 31.33
CA GLY A 271 3.50 -9.21 30.35
C GLY A 271 4.44 -8.06 29.95
N THR A 272 5.75 -8.30 29.86
CA THR A 272 6.73 -7.26 29.52
C THR A 272 7.39 -7.44 28.15
N VAL A 273 7.35 -8.64 27.58
CA VAL A 273 8.05 -8.92 26.32
C VAL A 273 7.15 -8.54 25.15
N PRO A 274 7.51 -7.55 24.31
CA PRO A 274 6.68 -7.11 23.19
C PRO A 274 6.62 -8.16 22.08
N THR A 275 5.47 -8.29 21.43
CA THR A 275 5.28 -9.23 20.30
C THR A 275 5.15 -8.56 18.93
N ASP A 276 5.44 -7.27 18.84
CA ASP A 276 5.44 -6.54 17.58
C ASP A 276 6.41 -7.19 16.58
N LEU A 277 6.06 -7.11 15.30
CA LEU A 277 6.90 -7.54 14.20
C LEU A 277 7.42 -6.35 13.44
N ARG A 278 8.70 -6.39 13.09
CA ARG A 278 9.40 -5.38 12.30
C ARG A 278 10.01 -5.99 11.06
N THR A 279 10.31 -5.14 10.09
CA THR A 279 11.02 -5.54 8.87
C THR A 279 11.99 -4.47 8.40
N ASP A 280 13.00 -4.91 7.64
CA ASP A 280 13.85 -4.05 6.82
C ASP A 280 13.66 -4.30 5.32
N GLY A 281 12.60 -5.01 4.94
CA GLY A 281 12.29 -5.39 3.56
C GLY A 281 12.90 -6.73 3.13
N GLU A 282 13.87 -7.27 3.87
CA GLU A 282 14.44 -8.61 3.60
C GLU A 282 14.15 -9.59 4.75
N TRP A 283 14.23 -9.11 6.00
CA TRP A 283 13.96 -9.90 7.19
C TRP A 283 12.72 -9.40 7.92
N ILE A 284 12.01 -10.33 8.55
CA ILE A 284 10.98 -10.07 9.55
C ILE A 284 11.49 -10.60 10.89
N TRP A 285 11.44 -9.77 11.93
CA TRP A 285 11.80 -10.19 13.29
C TRP A 285 10.78 -9.66 14.30
N SER A 286 10.71 -10.31 15.45
CA SER A 286 9.91 -9.83 16.57
C SER A 286 10.73 -8.91 17.48
N ASP A 287 10.08 -7.92 18.09
CA ASP A 287 10.69 -7.07 19.12
C ASP A 287 11.09 -7.84 20.38
N MET A 288 10.66 -9.10 20.53
CA MET A 288 11.26 -10.05 21.48
C MET A 288 12.77 -10.16 21.30
N VAL A 289 13.28 -10.19 20.06
CA VAL A 289 14.73 -10.28 19.79
C VAL A 289 15.46 -9.07 20.36
N THR A 290 14.88 -7.88 20.19
CA THR A 290 15.38 -6.63 20.77
C THR A 290 15.38 -6.70 22.29
N TYR A 291 14.27 -7.12 22.90
CA TYR A 291 14.13 -7.25 24.35
C TYR A 291 15.18 -8.18 24.96
N TYR A 292 15.33 -9.39 24.40
CA TYR A 292 16.24 -10.40 24.94
C TYR A 292 17.73 -10.05 24.69
N LEU A 293 18.05 -9.36 23.60
CA LEU A 293 19.40 -8.83 23.38
C LEU A 293 19.73 -7.72 24.38
N ASP A 294 18.81 -6.79 24.65
CA ASP A 294 19.05 -5.69 25.58
C ASP A 294 19.15 -6.19 27.02
N ARG A 295 18.14 -6.93 27.46
CA ARG A 295 17.98 -7.35 28.86
C ARG A 295 18.90 -8.49 29.24
N HIS A 296 19.00 -9.50 28.38
CA HIS A 296 19.66 -10.77 28.67
C HIS A 296 20.92 -11.01 27.83
N ARG A 297 21.30 -10.05 26.97
CA ARG A 297 22.48 -10.13 26.08
C ARG A 297 22.44 -11.33 25.14
N LEU A 298 21.26 -11.92 24.90
CA LEU A 298 21.10 -13.05 23.99
C LEU A 298 21.39 -12.60 22.56
N ALA A 299 22.41 -13.18 21.94
CA ALA A 299 22.70 -12.90 20.54
C ALA A 299 21.54 -13.40 19.66
N PRO A 300 21.10 -12.62 18.65
CA PRO A 300 20.19 -13.12 17.63
C PRO A 300 20.77 -14.33 16.89
N GLY A 301 19.92 -15.12 16.22
CA GLY A 301 20.35 -16.25 15.40
C GLY A 301 21.48 -15.87 14.43
N PRO A 302 22.45 -16.75 14.16
CA PRO A 302 23.74 -16.39 13.55
C PRO A 302 23.61 -15.79 12.15
N THR A 303 22.68 -16.28 11.34
CA THR A 303 22.41 -15.76 9.98
C THR A 303 21.79 -14.36 10.02
N PHE A 304 20.83 -14.14 10.91
CA PHE A 304 20.21 -12.84 11.11
C PHE A 304 21.20 -11.84 11.74
N LEU A 305 22.03 -12.27 12.68
CA LEU A 305 23.08 -11.43 13.25
C LEU A 305 24.13 -11.02 12.20
N ALA A 306 24.50 -11.92 11.30
CA ALA A 306 25.39 -11.61 10.18
C ALA A 306 24.77 -10.54 9.26
N HIS A 307 23.47 -10.66 8.97
CA HIS A 307 22.71 -9.65 8.22
C HIS A 307 22.72 -8.28 8.92
N LEU A 308 22.35 -8.23 10.20
CA LEU A 308 22.31 -6.99 10.99
C LEU A 308 23.68 -6.29 11.05
N ARG A 309 24.79 -7.06 11.02
CA ARG A 309 26.16 -6.53 11.00
C ARG A 309 26.61 -6.05 9.62
N ALA A 310 26.06 -6.61 8.55
CA ALA A 310 26.35 -6.21 7.18
C ALA A 310 25.61 -4.92 6.79
N CYS A 311 24.49 -4.62 7.45
CA CYS A 311 23.76 -3.37 7.24
C CYS A 311 24.62 -2.14 7.61
N GLY A 312 24.52 -1.09 6.80
CA GLY A 312 25.12 0.22 7.09
C GLY A 312 24.45 0.94 8.27
N PRO A 313 24.96 2.12 8.67
CA PRO A 313 24.47 2.85 9.85
C PRO A 313 23.11 3.53 9.67
N HIS A 314 22.59 3.61 8.44
CA HIS A 314 21.34 4.30 8.14
C HIS A 314 20.13 3.37 8.35
N PRO A 315 18.97 3.92 8.77
CA PRO A 315 17.71 3.16 8.80
C PRO A 315 17.40 2.52 7.44
N PRO A 316 16.70 1.38 7.41
CA PRO A 316 16.36 0.74 6.17
C PRO A 316 15.33 1.59 5.43
N GLN A 317 15.60 1.92 4.17
CA GLN A 317 14.60 2.50 3.28
C GLN A 317 13.74 1.37 2.70
N VAL A 318 12.66 1.04 3.42
CA VAL A 318 11.71 0.00 3.00
C VAL A 318 10.65 0.64 2.12
N GLY A 319 10.82 0.53 0.80
CA GLY A 319 9.81 1.00 -0.15
C GLY A 319 8.50 0.19 -0.07
N PRO A 320 7.38 0.73 -0.57
CA PRO A 320 6.06 0.10 -0.45
C PRO A 320 6.00 -1.35 -0.99
N ALA A 321 6.67 -1.68 -2.09
CA ALA A 321 6.73 -3.06 -2.59
C ALA A 321 7.44 -4.04 -1.64
N ALA A 322 8.52 -3.60 -0.98
CA ALA A 322 9.22 -4.45 -0.02
C ALA A 322 8.36 -4.69 1.23
N LEU A 323 7.64 -3.65 1.68
CA LEU A 323 6.69 -3.75 2.77
C LEU A 323 5.52 -4.70 2.42
N HIS A 324 4.99 -4.59 1.21
CA HIS A 324 3.95 -5.48 0.68
C HIS A 324 4.39 -6.94 0.69
N ARG A 325 5.61 -7.23 0.20
CA ARG A 325 6.17 -8.59 0.22
C ARG A 325 6.31 -9.13 1.64
N ALA A 326 6.76 -8.30 2.59
CA ALA A 326 6.84 -8.69 3.99
C ALA A 326 5.46 -9.02 4.57
N ARG A 327 4.43 -8.21 4.28
CA ARG A 327 3.04 -8.48 4.69
C ARG A 327 2.50 -9.76 4.05
N ALA A 328 2.75 -9.98 2.75
CA ALA A 328 2.35 -11.19 2.04
C ALA A 328 2.98 -12.46 2.64
N ALA A 329 4.29 -12.42 2.93
CA ALA A 329 5.00 -13.52 3.58
C ALA A 329 4.44 -13.82 4.97
N LEU A 330 4.14 -12.79 5.77
CA LEU A 330 3.51 -12.94 7.09
C LEU A 330 2.14 -13.63 7.00
N TRP A 331 1.29 -13.23 6.04
CA TRP A 331 -0.03 -13.86 5.85
C TRP A 331 0.05 -15.30 5.37
N ALA A 332 1.01 -15.63 4.52
CA ALA A 332 1.24 -17.00 4.07
C ALA A 332 1.55 -17.95 5.25
N THR A 333 2.39 -17.52 6.19
CA THR A 333 2.71 -18.33 7.40
C THR A 333 1.49 -18.55 8.30
N THR A 334 0.65 -17.52 8.45
CA THR A 334 -0.54 -17.57 9.31
C THR A 334 -1.62 -18.48 8.72
N THR A 335 -1.78 -18.45 7.40
CA THR A 335 -2.75 -19.28 6.67
C THR A 335 -2.34 -20.76 6.68
N GLY A 336 -1.05 -21.06 6.43
CA GLY A 336 -0.54 -22.43 6.52
C GLY A 336 -0.65 -23.04 7.92
N ARG A 337 -0.51 -22.22 8.99
CA ARG A 337 -0.70 -22.68 10.38
C ARG A 337 -2.17 -23.00 10.71
N ARG A 338 -3.14 -22.30 10.10
CA ARG A 338 -4.58 -22.58 10.27
C ARG A 338 -5.04 -23.82 9.51
N GLU A 339 -4.44 -24.12 8.36
CA GLU A 339 -4.76 -25.32 7.56
C GLU A 339 -4.18 -26.60 8.17
N THR A 340 -2.98 -26.53 8.73
CA THR A 340 -2.35 -27.65 9.46
C THR A 340 -3.09 -28.00 10.75
N ALA A 341 -3.66 -27.01 11.45
CA ALA A 341 -4.49 -27.22 12.63
C ALA A 341 -5.92 -27.78 12.33
N ARG A 342 -6.31 -27.87 11.05
CA ARG A 342 -7.63 -28.37 10.61
C ARG A 342 -7.60 -29.75 9.96
N ARG A 343 -6.44 -30.41 9.83
CA ARG A 343 -6.38 -31.80 9.41
C ARG A 343 -6.58 -32.71 10.64
N PRO A 344 -7.59 -33.60 10.64
CA PRO A 344 -7.85 -34.52 11.74
C PRO A 344 -6.74 -35.57 11.92
#